data_AF-A0A894J8D2-F1
#
_entry.id   AF-A0A894J8D2-F1
#
_cell.length_a   1.000
_cell.length_b   1.000
_cell.length_c   1.000
_cell.angle_alpha   90.00
_cell.angle_beta   90.00
_cell.angle_gamma   90.00
#
_symmetry.space_group_name_H-M   'P 1'
#
loop_
_entity.id
_entity.type
_entity.pdbx_description
1 polymer ?
#
loop_
_entity_poly.entity_id
_entity_poly.type
_entity_poly.pdbx_seq_one_letter_code
_entity_poly.pdbx_strand_id
1 'polypeptide(L)'
;TYSDADRGSIQIEIEQLTDEINRIADQAQYNQMHMLSNKSASQNVRTAEELGMQPAKINTPASLSGSQASWTLRVHVGANQDEAIAVNIYAANVANLFSGEGAQTAQAAPVQEGV
;
A
#
# COMPACT_ATOMS: atom_id res chain seq x y z
N THR A 1 9.27 -4.36 48.48
CA THR A 1 8.26 -4.87 47.53
C THR A 1 6.99 -4.06 47.70
N TYR A 2 6.37 -3.62 46.60
CA TYR A 2 5.11 -2.87 46.65
C TYR A 2 3.98 -3.68 47.28
N SER A 3 3.08 -2.99 48.00
CA SER A 3 1.86 -3.59 48.54
C SER A 3 0.81 -3.79 47.46
N ASP A 4 -0.24 -4.56 47.75
CA ASP A 4 -1.35 -4.76 46.80
C ASP A 4 -2.18 -3.49 46.59
N ALA A 5 -2.23 -2.61 47.60
CA ALA A 5 -2.84 -1.29 47.48
C ALA A 5 -2.03 -0.36 46.55
N ASP A 6 -0.70 -0.41 46.63
CA ASP A 6 0.18 0.35 45.72
C ASP A 6 0.01 -0.16 44.28
N ARG A 7 -0.05 -1.48 44.09
CA ARG A 7 -0.31 -2.09 42.77
C ARG A 7 -1.69 -1.70 42.23
N GLY A 8 -2.71 -1.62 43.07
CA GLY A 8 -4.04 -1.14 42.69
C GLY A 8 -4.03 0.33 42.24
N SER A 9 -3.32 1.20 42.95
CA SER A 9 -3.19 2.62 42.57
C SER A 9 -2.47 2.79 41.24
N ILE A 10 -1.38 2.03 41.03
CA ILE A 10 -0.63 2.03 39.76
C ILE A 10 -1.51 1.54 38.60
N GLN A 11 -2.35 0.53 38.83
CA GLN A 11 -3.23 0.01 37.79
C GLN A 11 -4.23 1.06 37.29
N ILE A 12 -4.78 1.88 38.19
CA ILE A 12 -5.69 2.98 37.82
C ILE A 12 -4.97 4.03 36.97
N GLU A 13 -3.72 4.36 37.32
CA GLU A 13 -2.92 5.31 36.53
C GLU A 13 -2.63 4.76 35.12
N ILE A 14 -2.31 3.46 35.01
CA ILE A 14 -2.10 2.80 33.71
C ILE A 14 -3.37 2.84 32.86
N GLU A 15 -4.55 2.62 33.45
CA GLU A 15 -5.83 2.69 32.74
C GLU A 15 -6.07 4.10 32.21
N GLN A 16 -5.87 5.13 33.04
CA GLN A 16 -6.00 6.53 32.61
C GLN A 16 -5.02 6.89 31.49
N LEU A 17 -3.76 6.46 31.59
CA LEU A 17 -2.76 6.69 30.54
C LEU A 17 -3.12 5.97 29.25
N THR A 18 -3.67 4.75 29.34
CA THR A 18 -4.12 3.97 28.18
C THR A 18 -5.29 4.68 27.49
N ASP A 19 -6.27 5.16 28.26
CA ASP A 19 -7.39 5.93 27.73
C ASP A 19 -6.92 7.22 27.06
N GLU A 20 -5.95 7.92 27.66
CA GLU A 20 -5.38 9.14 27.11
C GLU A 20 -4.60 8.88 25.82
N ILE A 21 -3.84 7.77 25.74
CA ILE A 21 -3.18 7.33 24.49
C ILE A 21 -4.21 7.10 23.38
N ASN A 22 -5.30 6.39 23.69
CA ASN A 22 -6.37 6.14 22.72
C ASN A 22 -7.04 7.45 22.28
N ARG A 23 -7.33 8.35 23.22
CA ARG A 23 -7.89 9.68 22.94
C ARG A 23 -6.98 10.48 22.00
N ILE A 24 -5.68 10.50 22.25
CA ILE A 24 -4.70 11.18 21.39
C ILE A 24 -4.67 10.54 20.01
N ALA A 25 -4.64 9.20 19.92
CA ALA A 25 -4.62 8.50 18.64
C ALA A 25 -5.85 8.81 17.77
N ASP A 26 -7.03 8.91 18.40
CA ASP A 26 -8.29 9.21 17.72
C ASP A 26 -8.43 10.68 17.31
N GLN A 27 -7.91 11.60 18.13
CA GLN A 27 -8.04 13.05 17.91
C GLN A 27 -6.90 13.64 17.08
N ALA A 28 -5.75 12.97 16.98
CA ALA A 28 -4.62 13.44 16.17
C ALA A 28 -4.98 13.46 14.68
N GLN A 29 -5.34 14.65 14.19
CA GLN A 29 -5.75 14.86 12.81
C GLN A 29 -4.93 15.98 12.16
N TYR A 30 -4.57 15.76 10.90
CA TYR A 30 -4.03 16.80 10.03
C TYR A 30 -4.83 16.81 8.73
N ASN A 31 -5.36 17.96 8.35
CA ASN A 31 -6.16 18.11 7.13
C ASN A 31 -7.26 17.03 6.98
N GLN A 32 -8.05 16.79 8.04
CA GLN A 32 -9.08 15.75 8.12
C GLN A 32 -8.59 14.29 8.03
N MET A 33 -7.27 14.06 8.04
CA MET A 33 -6.67 12.73 8.10
C MET A 33 -6.29 12.38 9.53
N HIS A 34 -6.79 11.26 10.03
CA HIS A 34 -6.33 10.64 11.26
C HIS A 34 -4.89 10.14 11.07
N MET A 35 -3.99 10.65 11.89
CA MET A 35 -2.54 10.44 11.74
C MET A 35 -2.05 9.20 12.48
N LEU A 36 -2.68 8.88 13.61
CA LEU A 36 -2.23 7.85 14.55
C LEU A 36 -3.22 6.68 14.68
N SER A 37 -4.28 6.67 13.86
CA SER A 37 -5.25 5.58 13.81
C SER A 37 -5.58 5.22 12.36
N ASN A 38 -6.07 3.99 12.15
CA ASN A 38 -6.36 3.48 10.81
C ASN A 38 -7.66 4.02 10.19
N LYS A 39 -8.31 4.97 10.87
CA LYS A 39 -9.65 5.47 10.51
C LYS A 39 -9.69 6.18 9.15
N SER A 40 -8.61 6.85 8.77
CA SER A 40 -8.54 7.47 7.44
C SER A 40 -8.26 6.48 6.31
N ALA A 41 -7.50 5.41 6.57
CA ALA A 41 -7.28 4.39 5.56
C ALA A 41 -8.59 3.67 5.20
N SER A 42 -9.39 3.29 6.20
CA SER A 42 -10.68 2.62 5.95
C SER A 42 -11.70 3.48 5.23
N GLN A 43 -11.61 4.81 5.33
CA GLN A 43 -12.51 5.74 4.64
C GLN A 43 -12.04 6.07 3.22
N ASN A 44 -10.72 6.16 3.00
CA ASN A 44 -10.15 6.74 1.79
C ASN A 44 -9.50 5.70 0.85
N VAL A 45 -9.15 4.52 1.35
CA VAL A 45 -8.61 3.43 0.51
C VAL A 45 -9.78 2.59 0.01
N ARG A 46 -9.96 2.55 -1.30
CA ARG A 46 -10.89 1.67 -1.99
C ARG A 46 -10.10 0.85 -3.00
N THR A 47 -10.46 -0.41 -3.13
CA THR A 47 -9.94 -1.28 -4.19
C THR A 47 -10.37 -0.75 -5.56
N ALA A 48 -9.64 -1.13 -6.61
CA ALA A 48 -10.01 -0.79 -7.98
C ALA A 48 -11.43 -1.29 -8.33
N GLU A 49 -11.81 -2.46 -7.83
CA GLU A 49 -13.14 -3.06 -8.01
C GLU A 49 -14.24 -2.20 -7.36
N GLU A 50 -14.03 -1.73 -6.13
CA GLU A 50 -14.98 -0.85 -5.42
C GLU A 50 -15.15 0.51 -6.11
N LEU A 51 -14.15 0.94 -6.88
CA LEU A 51 -14.20 2.14 -7.72
C LEU A 51 -14.77 1.86 -9.13
N GLY A 52 -15.14 0.61 -9.44
CA GLY A 52 -15.60 0.19 -10.76
C GLY A 52 -14.52 0.28 -11.85
N MET A 53 -13.25 0.32 -11.44
CA MET A 53 -12.12 0.47 -12.35
C MET A 53 -11.73 -0.89 -12.92
N GLN A 54 -11.74 -1.00 -14.24
CA GLN A 54 -11.23 -2.17 -14.93
C GLN A 54 -9.73 -1.97 -15.24
N PRO A 55 -8.87 -2.99 -15.03
CA PRO A 55 -7.47 -2.90 -15.39
C PRO A 55 -7.29 -2.53 -16.86
N ALA A 56 -6.45 -1.54 -17.15
CA ALA A 56 -6.14 -1.17 -18.52
C ALA A 56 -5.34 -2.30 -19.19
N LYS A 57 -5.81 -2.76 -20.36
CA LYS A 57 -5.03 -3.69 -21.19
C LYS A 57 -3.82 -2.97 -21.78
N ILE A 58 -2.63 -3.28 -21.28
CA ILE A 58 -1.37 -2.78 -21.82
C ILE A 58 -0.80 -3.83 -22.76
N ASN A 59 -0.70 -3.51 -24.05
CA ASN A 59 -0.11 -4.41 -25.03
C ASN A 59 1.41 -4.24 -25.03
N THR A 60 2.15 -5.08 -24.31
CA THR A 60 3.62 -5.14 -24.41
C THR A 60 4.00 -5.88 -25.69
N PRO A 61 4.66 -5.23 -26.67
CA PRO A 61 5.13 -5.91 -27.88
C PRO A 61 6.09 -7.06 -27.53
N ALA A 62 6.02 -8.16 -28.28
CA ALA A 62 6.91 -9.31 -28.07
C ALA A 62 8.41 -8.95 -28.21
N SER A 63 8.73 -7.92 -29.02
CA SER A 63 10.09 -7.38 -29.14
C SER A 63 10.64 -6.77 -27.86
N LEU A 64 9.79 -6.41 -26.90
CA LEU A 64 10.18 -5.90 -25.59
C LEU A 64 10.23 -6.99 -24.51
N SER A 65 9.94 -8.25 -24.86
CA SER A 65 10.06 -9.38 -23.93
C SER A 65 11.51 -9.53 -23.47
N GLY A 66 11.75 -9.48 -22.16
CA GLY A 66 13.09 -9.52 -21.56
C GLY A 66 13.85 -8.18 -21.58
N SER A 67 13.27 -7.12 -22.14
CA SER A 67 13.85 -5.77 -22.06
C SER A 67 13.73 -5.21 -20.64
N GLN A 68 14.76 -4.49 -20.20
CA GLN A 68 14.73 -3.70 -18.97
C GLN A 68 14.44 -2.24 -19.31
N ALA A 69 13.55 -1.63 -18.55
CA ALA A 69 13.25 -0.21 -18.67
C ALA A 69 13.19 0.45 -17.29
N SER A 70 13.51 1.74 -17.26
CA SER A 70 13.33 2.59 -16.08
C SER A 70 12.12 3.49 -16.27
N TRP A 71 11.31 3.63 -15.22
CA TRP A 71 10.06 4.38 -15.25
C TRP A 71 9.96 5.29 -14.03
N THR A 72 9.24 6.40 -14.18
CA THR A 72 8.85 7.25 -13.05
C THR A 72 7.34 7.18 -12.89
N LEU A 73 6.86 6.52 -11.84
CA LEU A 73 5.46 6.56 -11.44
C LEU A 73 5.22 7.84 -10.63
N ARG A 74 4.21 8.62 -11.02
CA ARG A 74 3.78 9.80 -10.27
C ARG A 74 2.46 9.48 -9.57
N VAL A 75 2.48 9.49 -8.24
CA VAL A 75 1.27 9.35 -7.43
C VAL A 75 0.92 10.71 -6.84
N HIS A 76 -0.33 11.13 -7.02
CA HIS A 76 -0.83 12.34 -6.37
C HIS A 76 -1.09 12.02 -4.90
N VAL A 77 -0.60 12.86 -4.00
CA VAL A 77 -0.79 12.70 -2.56
C VAL A 77 -1.52 13.91 -1.98
N GLY A 78 -2.48 13.63 -1.10
CA GLY A 78 -3.32 14.67 -0.51
C GLY A 78 -4.39 15.23 -1.45
N ALA A 79 -5.13 16.22 -0.97
CA ALA A 79 -6.25 16.83 -1.69
C ALA A 79 -5.82 17.83 -2.78
N ASN A 80 -4.53 18.19 -2.83
CA ASN A 80 -3.99 19.17 -3.78
C ASN A 80 -3.35 18.44 -4.96
N GLN A 81 -3.82 18.73 -6.17
CA GLN A 81 -3.38 18.03 -7.39
C GLN A 81 -1.95 18.39 -7.84
N ASP A 82 -1.29 19.33 -7.16
CA ASP A 82 0.06 19.78 -7.47
C ASP A 82 1.15 19.03 -6.69
N GLU A 83 0.77 18.21 -5.69
CA GLU A 83 1.70 17.41 -4.90
C GLU A 83 1.73 15.97 -5.44
N ALA A 84 2.77 15.65 -6.21
CA ALA A 84 3.01 14.30 -6.71
C ALA A 84 4.33 13.74 -6.19
N ILE A 85 4.28 12.54 -5.61
CA ILE A 85 5.49 11.78 -5.28
C ILE A 85 5.93 11.02 -6.53
N ALA A 86 7.18 11.21 -6.91
CA ALA A 86 7.82 10.46 -7.99
C ALA A 86 8.52 9.23 -7.42
N VAL A 87 8.10 8.05 -7.87
CA VAL A 87 8.77 6.77 -7.59
C VAL A 87 9.52 6.35 -8.84
N ASN A 88 10.84 6.30 -8.75
CA ASN A 88 11.69 5.80 -9.83
C ASN A 88 11.84 4.28 -9.70
N ILE A 89 11.36 3.56 -10.70
CA ILE A 89 11.51 2.12 -10.84
C ILE A 89 12.67 1.91 -11.81
N TYR A 90 13.81 1.44 -11.30
CA TYR A 90 15.00 1.23 -12.10
C TYR A 90 15.04 -0.20 -12.65
N ALA A 91 15.27 -0.32 -13.96
CA ALA A 91 15.62 -1.58 -14.64
C ALA A 91 14.69 -2.78 -14.37
N ALA A 92 13.37 -2.57 -14.44
CA ALA A 92 12.41 -3.66 -14.32
C ALA A 92 12.12 -4.33 -15.66
N ASN A 93 11.91 -5.65 -15.63
CA ASN A 93 11.46 -6.41 -16.81
C ASN A 93 10.10 -5.86 -17.24
N VAL A 94 10.01 -5.37 -18.49
CA VAL A 94 8.79 -4.77 -19.04
C VAL A 94 7.59 -5.72 -18.94
N ALA A 95 7.81 -7.03 -19.06
CA ALA A 95 6.75 -8.02 -18.88
C ALA A 95 6.19 -8.01 -17.45
N ASN A 96 7.04 -7.94 -16.42
CA ASN A 96 6.61 -7.97 -15.01
C ASN A 96 5.91 -6.67 -14.56
N LEU A 97 6.11 -5.56 -15.28
CA LEU A 97 5.50 -4.27 -14.96
C LEU A 97 4.07 -4.13 -15.50
N PHE A 98 3.77 -4.85 -16.58
CA PHE A 98 2.52 -4.68 -17.33
C PHE A 98 1.80 -6.00 -17.61
N SER A 99 2.30 -7.12 -17.08
CA SER A 99 1.58 -8.39 -17.08
C SER A 99 0.30 -8.20 -16.27
N GLY A 100 -0.84 -8.10 -16.96
CA GLY A 100 -2.12 -8.40 -16.33
C GLY A 100 -2.07 -9.83 -15.79
N GLU A 101 -2.85 -10.13 -14.75
CA GLU A 101 -2.87 -11.43 -14.02
C GLU A 101 -2.94 -12.70 -14.93
N GLY A 102 -3.26 -12.57 -16.22
CA GLY A 102 -3.23 -13.65 -17.20
C GLY A 102 -1.94 -13.88 -18.00
N ALA A 103 -0.88 -13.05 -17.86
CA ALA A 103 0.31 -13.17 -18.71
C ALA A 103 1.43 -14.09 -18.18
N GLN A 104 1.39 -14.48 -16.89
CA GLN A 104 2.38 -15.39 -16.31
C GLN A 104 2.18 -16.87 -16.69
N THR A 105 1.02 -17.25 -17.24
CA THR A 105 0.71 -18.65 -17.58
C THR A 105 1.29 -19.11 -18.92
N ALA A 106 1.86 -18.22 -19.73
CA ALA A 106 2.34 -18.56 -21.08
C ALA A 106 3.83 -18.93 -21.19
N GLN A 107 4.62 -18.90 -20.10
CA GLN A 107 6.07 -19.16 -20.14
C GLN A 107 6.53 -20.48 -19.48
N ALA A 108 5.62 -21.41 -19.20
CA ALA A 108 5.95 -22.75 -18.74
C ALA A 108 5.53 -23.83 -19.76
N ALA A 109 6.10 -23.79 -20.96
CA ALA A 109 6.12 -24.96 -21.84
C ALA A 109 7.58 -25.27 -22.21
N PRO A 110 8.16 -26.40 -21.75
CA PRO A 110 9.49 -26.77 -22.16
C PRO A 110 9.49 -27.11 -23.66
N VAL A 111 10.45 -26.53 -24.38
CA VAL A 111 10.76 -26.92 -25.76
C VAL A 111 11.33 -28.33 -25.70
N GLN A 112 10.52 -29.33 -26.08
CA GLN A 112 10.97 -30.69 -26.29
C GLN A 112 10.92 -30.97 -27.78
N GLU A 113 12.03 -30.71 -28.47
CA GLU A 113 12.27 -31.28 -29.79
C GLU A 113 12.53 -32.77 -29.63
N GLY A 114 11.68 -33.58 -30.25
CA GLY A 114 11.89 -34.99 -30.50
C GLY A 114 10.86 -35.48 -31.51
N VAL A 115 11.25 -35.71 -32.76
CA VAL A 115 11.64 -37.03 -33.33
C VAL A 115 12.51 -36.76 -34.57
#